data_AF-A0A194X0B2-F1
#
_entry.id   AF-A0A194X0B2-F1
#
_cell.length_a   1.000
_cell.length_b   1.000
_cell.length_c   1.000
_cell.angle_alpha   90.00
_cell.angle_beta   90.00
_cell.angle_gamma   90.00
#
_symmetry.space_group_name_H-M   'P 1'
#
loop_
_entity.id
_entity.type
_entity.pdbx_description
1 polymer ?
#
loop_
_entity_poly.entity_id
_entity_poly.type
_entity_poly.pdbx_seq_one_letter_code
_entity_poly.pdbx_strand_id
1 'polypeptide(L)'
;MAEAHSDLPLLTIVLLTAACLLSLVVLVQVGATYTSAYLAAPSEITTFIDTVDYSILENESYDKDVGKVARLEDKLRLGKLLREIQRCGDDLREDLNGLLVDEEGTKIKAGARLLWGHQRKRLEERVRRMDLLRMRFLVVYMGCIAATRTPEKEEKSLEKLHIPKAPGRPPILHAVTEGHARRVPLRRLTTQAMGHNDHVGSPQRMGWAGVVAELQNSPLMHKRHASIESAMGKAG
;
A
#
# COMPACT_ATOMS: atom_id res chain seq x y z
N MET A 1 61.29 44.60 -9.71
CA MET A 1 61.03 43.20 -9.27
C MET A 1 61.29 43.00 -7.77
N ALA A 2 61.03 44.00 -6.90
CA ALA A 2 61.37 43.90 -5.46
C ALA A 2 60.15 43.74 -4.53
N GLU A 3 58.95 44.16 -4.95
CA GLU A 3 57.76 44.18 -4.08
C GLU A 3 57.18 42.78 -3.80
N ALA A 4 57.26 41.87 -4.77
CA ALA A 4 56.67 40.52 -4.68
C ALA A 4 57.16 39.67 -3.50
N HIS A 5 58.30 40.01 -2.88
CA HIS A 5 58.84 39.27 -1.74
C HIS A 5 58.11 39.58 -0.42
N SER A 6 57.49 40.76 -0.31
CA SER A 6 56.75 41.24 0.86
C SER A 6 55.33 40.69 0.94
N ASP A 7 54.73 40.40 -0.21
CA ASP A 7 53.33 39.97 -0.30
C ASP A 7 53.15 38.48 0.01
N LEU A 8 54.15 37.63 -0.29
CA LEU A 8 54.12 36.20 0.04
C LEU A 8 53.86 35.91 1.54
N PRO A 9 54.58 36.49 2.51
CA PRO A 9 54.31 36.25 3.93
C PRO A 9 52.95 36.80 4.38
N LEU A 10 52.50 37.94 3.86
CA LEU A 10 51.18 38.48 4.20
C LEU A 10 50.06 37.59 3.65
N LEU A 11 50.17 37.18 2.39
CA LEU A 11 49.21 36.29 1.72
C LEU A 11 49.13 34.92 2.42
N THR A 12 50.26 34.35 2.84
CA THR A 12 50.27 33.08 3.58
C THR A 12 49.64 33.21 4.97
N ILE A 13 49.85 34.33 5.69
CA ILE A 13 49.16 34.60 6.98
C ILE A 13 47.64 34.74 6.76
N VAL A 14 47.21 35.48 5.73
CA VAL A 14 45.78 35.63 5.38
C VAL A 14 45.15 34.28 4.99
N LEU A 15 45.84 33.46 4.19
CA LEU A 15 45.35 32.11 3.85
C LEU A 15 45.29 31.19 5.07
N LEU A 16 46.31 31.22 5.95
CA LEU A 16 46.34 30.39 7.16
C LEU A 16 45.23 30.78 8.13
N THR A 17 45.03 32.09 8.36
CA THR A 17 43.95 32.59 9.22
C THR A 17 42.57 32.29 8.63
N ALA A 18 42.37 32.47 7.33
CA ALA A 18 41.14 32.06 6.65
C ALA A 18 40.89 30.54 6.76
N ALA A 19 41.92 29.71 6.57
CA ALA A 19 41.81 28.25 6.73
C ALA A 19 41.49 27.84 8.17
N CYS A 20 42.10 28.48 9.18
CA CYS A 20 41.75 28.29 10.59
C CYS A 20 40.31 28.69 10.90
N LEU A 21 39.83 29.83 10.37
CA LEU A 21 38.45 30.28 10.56
C LEU A 21 37.45 29.32 9.89
N LEU A 22 37.72 28.87 8.65
CA LEU A 22 36.89 27.87 7.96
C LEU A 22 36.87 26.53 8.71
N SER A 23 38.02 26.06 9.20
CA SER A 23 38.11 24.86 10.04
C SER A 23 37.30 25.00 11.33
N LEU A 24 37.39 26.13 12.01
CA LEU A 24 36.62 26.42 13.23
C LEU A 24 35.11 26.49 12.95
N VAL A 25 34.69 27.08 11.83
CA VAL A 25 33.28 27.08 11.39
C VAL A 25 32.78 25.65 11.17
N VAL A 26 33.56 24.80 10.48
CA VAL A 26 33.21 23.38 10.28
C VAL A 26 33.13 22.63 11.62
N LEU A 27 34.08 22.84 12.54
CA LEU A 27 34.05 22.23 13.88
C LEU A 27 32.82 22.67 14.68
N VAL A 28 32.43 23.94 14.62
CA VAL A 28 31.21 24.45 15.27
C VAL A 28 29.95 23.84 14.64
N GLN A 29 29.88 23.73 13.32
CA GLN A 29 28.75 23.08 12.62
C GLN A 29 28.64 21.60 13.01
N VAL A 30 29.74 20.86 12.98
CA VAL A 30 29.79 19.46 13.42
C VAL A 30 29.36 19.35 14.88
N GLY A 31 29.95 20.14 15.79
CA GLY A 31 29.56 20.17 17.20
C GLY A 31 28.07 20.46 17.43
N ALA A 32 27.49 21.41 16.69
CA ALA A 32 26.07 21.74 16.75
C ALA A 32 25.17 20.58 16.28
N THR A 33 25.55 19.87 15.21
CA THR A 33 24.79 18.69 14.74
C THR A 33 24.84 17.52 15.72
N TYR A 34 26.00 17.23 16.33
CA TYR A 34 26.12 16.18 17.33
C TYR A 34 25.43 16.52 18.65
N THR A 35 25.51 17.78 19.11
CA THR A 35 24.81 18.22 20.33
C THR A 35 23.30 18.25 20.16
N SER A 36 22.77 18.71 19.02
CA SER A 36 21.34 18.63 18.73
C SER A 36 20.84 17.17 18.66
N ALA A 37 21.59 16.28 18.00
CA ALA A 37 21.26 14.85 17.99
C ALA A 37 21.31 14.21 19.40
N TYR A 38 22.30 14.58 20.23
CA TYR A 38 22.43 14.09 21.60
C TYR A 38 21.25 14.53 22.49
N LEU A 39 20.79 15.77 22.33
CA LEU A 39 19.67 16.34 23.09
C LEU A 39 18.30 15.80 22.62
N ALA A 40 18.14 15.52 21.32
CA ALA A 40 16.90 14.96 20.77
C ALA A 40 16.73 13.46 21.08
N ALA A 41 17.83 12.73 21.28
CA ALA A 41 17.81 11.27 21.46
C ALA A 41 16.80 10.77 22.52
N PRO A 42 16.69 11.34 23.74
CA PRO A 42 15.78 10.84 24.78
C PRO A 42 14.29 10.99 24.44
N SER A 43 13.90 11.99 23.64
CA SER A 43 12.52 12.15 23.17
C SER A 43 12.23 11.35 21.90
N GLU A 44 13.25 11.09 21.07
CA GLU A 44 13.09 10.28 19.87
C GLU A 44 13.05 8.77 20.21
N ILE A 45 13.84 8.28 21.17
CA ILE A 45 13.81 6.86 21.58
C ILE A 45 12.43 6.44 22.11
N THR A 46 11.74 7.28 22.87
CA THR A 46 10.42 6.94 23.45
C THR A 46 9.40 6.71 22.35
N THR A 47 9.43 7.49 21.26
CA THR A 47 8.52 7.27 20.12
C THR A 47 8.77 5.94 19.40
N PHE A 48 10.02 5.44 19.37
CA PHE A 48 10.31 4.10 18.84
C PHE A 48 9.85 2.98 19.79
N ILE A 49 9.91 3.20 21.11
CA ILE A 49 9.39 2.27 22.11
C ILE A 49 7.86 2.19 21.98
N ASP A 50 7.17 3.33 21.98
CA ASP A 50 5.73 3.42 21.73
C ASP A 50 5.36 2.69 20.41
N THR A 51 6.14 2.88 19.35
CA THR A 51 5.92 2.22 18.04
C THR A 51 6.02 0.70 18.13
N VAL A 52 6.94 0.15 18.94
CA VAL A 52 7.04 -1.29 19.21
C VAL A 52 5.86 -1.77 20.04
N ASP A 53 5.48 -1.06 21.10
CA ASP A 53 4.36 -1.45 21.96
C ASP A 53 3.02 -1.45 21.19
N TYR A 54 2.78 -0.43 20.36
CA TYR A 54 1.65 -0.42 19.43
C TYR A 54 1.72 -1.56 18.40
N SER A 55 2.92 -1.99 17.96
CA SER A 55 3.07 -3.13 17.05
C SER A 55 2.67 -4.46 17.70
N ILE A 56 2.92 -4.64 19.00
CA ILE A 56 2.54 -5.85 19.73
C ILE A 56 1.02 -5.95 19.84
N LEU A 57 0.35 -4.85 20.22
CA LEU A 57 -1.11 -4.76 20.29
C LEU A 57 -1.78 -4.98 18.93
N GLU A 58 -1.23 -4.39 17.87
CA GLU A 58 -1.73 -4.56 16.51
C GLU A 58 -1.54 -6.00 16.00
N ASN A 59 -0.40 -6.63 16.29
CA ASN A 59 -0.14 -8.04 15.96
C ASN A 59 -1.17 -9.00 16.62
N GLU A 60 -1.63 -8.69 17.84
CA GLU A 60 -2.71 -9.45 18.50
C GLU A 60 -4.06 -9.27 17.76
N SER A 61 -4.34 -8.07 17.24
CA SER A 61 -5.51 -7.84 16.37
C SER A 61 -5.39 -8.60 15.06
N TYR A 62 -4.21 -8.60 14.45
CA TYR A 62 -3.95 -9.33 13.20
C TYR A 62 -4.10 -10.84 13.38
N ASP A 63 -3.65 -11.44 14.48
CA ASP A 63 -3.85 -12.88 14.72
C ASP A 63 -5.34 -13.24 14.81
N LYS A 64 -6.15 -12.43 15.51
CA LYS A 64 -7.61 -12.55 15.56
C LYS A 64 -8.25 -12.43 14.17
N ASP A 65 -7.73 -11.56 13.31
CA ASP A 65 -8.22 -11.36 11.95
C ASP A 65 -7.82 -12.50 10.99
N VAL A 66 -6.59 -13.02 11.07
CA VAL A 66 -6.17 -14.26 10.38
C VAL A 66 -7.01 -15.45 10.85
N GLY A 67 -7.40 -15.48 12.13
CA GLY A 67 -8.34 -16.43 12.70
C GLY A 67 -9.64 -16.55 11.91
N LYS A 68 -10.21 -15.43 11.46
CA LYS A 68 -11.50 -15.31 10.76
C LYS A 68 -11.47 -15.74 9.28
N VAL A 69 -10.29 -15.86 8.66
CA VAL A 69 -10.16 -16.22 7.25
C VAL A 69 -10.43 -17.72 7.05
N ALA A 70 -11.49 -18.05 6.31
CA ALA A 70 -11.91 -19.43 6.08
C ALA A 70 -11.04 -20.20 5.07
N ARG A 71 -10.49 -19.53 4.05
CA ARG A 71 -9.66 -20.17 3.00
C ARG A 71 -8.25 -20.42 3.55
N LEU A 72 -7.83 -21.69 3.61
CA LEU A 72 -6.56 -22.09 4.20
C LEU A 72 -5.34 -21.49 3.48
N GLU A 73 -5.39 -21.36 2.15
CA GLU A 73 -4.29 -20.76 1.38
C GLU A 73 -4.10 -19.28 1.72
N ASP A 74 -5.19 -18.51 1.75
CA ASP A 74 -5.20 -17.11 2.15
C ASP A 74 -4.71 -16.95 3.59
N LYS A 75 -5.20 -17.81 4.50
CA LYS A 75 -4.76 -17.87 5.91
C LYS A 75 -3.26 -18.15 6.04
N LEU A 76 -2.69 -19.02 5.20
CA LEU A 76 -1.26 -19.31 5.18
C LEU A 76 -0.44 -18.13 4.63
N ARG A 77 -0.93 -17.47 3.56
CA ARG A 77 -0.33 -16.24 3.00
C ARG A 77 -0.30 -15.11 4.02
N LEU A 78 -1.40 -14.84 4.71
CA LEU A 78 -1.47 -13.84 5.79
C LEU A 78 -0.62 -14.26 7.00
N GLY A 79 -0.69 -15.52 7.43
CA GLY A 79 0.10 -16.02 8.55
C GLY A 79 1.61 -15.93 8.30
N LYS A 80 2.07 -16.08 7.05
CA LYS A 80 3.46 -15.81 6.67
C LYS A 80 3.80 -14.32 6.82
N LEU A 81 2.94 -13.41 6.32
CA LEU A 81 3.14 -11.96 6.46
C LEU A 81 3.14 -11.53 7.93
N LEU A 82 2.26 -12.07 8.77
CA LEU A 82 2.21 -11.77 10.20
C LEU A 82 3.49 -12.18 10.91
N ARG A 83 4.07 -13.35 10.59
CA ARG A 83 5.40 -13.75 11.11
C ARG A 83 6.53 -12.85 10.59
N GLU A 84 6.45 -12.37 9.35
CA GLU A 84 7.42 -11.39 8.81
C GLU A 84 7.32 -10.04 9.53
N ILE A 85 6.11 -9.58 9.89
CA ILE A 85 5.88 -8.38 10.71
C ILE A 85 6.40 -8.57 12.14
N GLN A 86 5.99 -9.65 12.82
CA GLN A 86 6.43 -10.01 14.17
C GLN A 86 7.96 -10.04 14.27
N ARG A 87 8.63 -10.73 13.33
CA ARG A 87 10.09 -10.77 13.26
C ARG A 87 10.71 -9.38 13.06
N CYS A 88 10.11 -8.49 12.26
CA CYS A 88 10.62 -7.12 12.13
C CYS A 88 10.44 -6.30 13.42
N GLY A 89 9.37 -6.56 14.19
CA GLY A 89 9.14 -5.96 15.50
C GLY A 89 10.13 -6.49 16.55
N ASP A 90 10.40 -7.80 16.56
CA ASP A 90 11.40 -8.42 17.44
C ASP A 90 12.83 -7.91 17.12
N ASP A 91 13.23 -7.88 15.85
CA ASP A 91 14.49 -7.28 15.38
C ASP A 91 14.62 -5.80 15.83
N LEU A 92 13.53 -5.03 15.77
CA LEU A 92 13.49 -3.62 16.20
C LEU A 92 13.60 -3.49 17.72
N ARG A 93 12.92 -4.36 18.48
CA ARG A 93 12.98 -4.42 19.94
C ARG A 93 14.36 -4.84 20.45
N GLU A 94 15.02 -5.78 19.80
CA GLU A 94 16.42 -6.14 20.08
C GLU A 94 17.35 -4.93 19.85
N ASP A 95 17.20 -4.23 18.73
CA ASP A 95 17.97 -3.03 18.42
C ASP A 95 17.75 -1.91 19.45
N LEU A 96 16.51 -1.69 19.91
CA LEU A 96 16.21 -0.74 20.99
C LEU A 96 16.82 -1.14 22.34
N ASN A 97 16.69 -2.42 22.73
CA ASN A 97 17.25 -2.94 23.98
C ASN A 97 18.79 -2.82 24.00
N GLY A 98 19.44 -3.00 22.85
CA GLY A 98 20.88 -2.76 22.68
C GLY A 98 21.29 -1.31 23.01
N LEU A 99 20.42 -0.33 22.79
CA LEU A 99 20.68 1.11 23.01
C LEU A 99 20.32 1.60 24.42
N LEU A 100 19.37 0.95 25.10
CA LEU A 100 18.94 1.28 26.46
C LEU A 100 19.94 0.79 27.53
N VAL A 101 19.98 1.47 28.67
CA VAL A 101 20.82 1.11 29.84
C VAL A 101 20.11 0.12 30.75
N ASP A 102 18.78 0.11 30.73
CA ASP A 102 17.92 -0.40 31.80
C ASP A 102 16.59 -0.90 31.20
N GLU A 103 16.00 -1.96 31.78
CA GLU A 103 14.72 -2.52 31.32
C GLU A 103 13.55 -1.56 31.58
N GLU A 104 13.66 -0.65 32.55
CA GLU A 104 12.68 0.42 32.81
C GLU A 104 12.71 1.58 31.78
N GLY A 105 13.40 1.39 30.64
CA GLY A 105 12.83 1.80 29.36
C GLY A 105 13.00 3.23 28.86
N THR A 106 13.76 4.12 29.51
CA THR A 106 13.91 5.53 29.03
C THR A 106 15.34 6.07 28.94
N LYS A 107 16.33 5.36 29.50
CA LYS A 107 17.71 5.85 29.58
C LYS A 107 18.59 5.23 28.49
N ILE A 108 18.90 6.00 27.44
CA ILE A 108 19.84 5.59 26.37
C ILE A 108 21.28 5.59 26.90
N LYS A 109 22.10 4.59 26.51
CA LYS A 109 23.55 4.49 26.80
C LYS A 109 24.30 5.72 26.26
N ALA A 110 25.28 6.24 27.00
CA ALA A 110 26.01 7.45 26.60
C ALA A 110 26.68 7.34 25.21
N GLY A 111 27.30 6.20 24.89
CA GLY A 111 27.87 5.92 23.57
C GLY A 111 26.81 5.83 22.46
N ALA A 112 25.61 5.31 22.77
CA ALA A 112 24.49 5.28 21.83
C ALA A 112 23.90 6.68 21.57
N ARG A 113 23.92 7.60 22.55
CA ARG A 113 23.55 9.01 22.34
C ARG A 113 24.55 9.75 21.45
N LEU A 114 25.85 9.49 21.57
CA LEU A 114 26.88 10.08 20.70
C LEU A 114 26.75 9.59 19.25
N LEU A 115 26.38 8.31 19.06
CA LEU A 115 26.14 7.70 17.74
C LEU A 115 24.67 7.76 17.29
N TRP A 116 23.85 8.61 17.93
CA TRP A 116 22.40 8.61 17.76
C TRP A 116 21.98 8.81 16.30
N GLY A 117 22.59 9.74 15.58
CA GLY A 117 22.27 10.00 14.17
C GLY A 117 22.47 8.81 13.22
N HIS A 118 23.29 7.82 13.59
CA HIS A 118 23.41 6.55 12.85
C HIS A 118 22.34 5.53 13.28
N GLN A 119 22.18 5.35 14.60
CA GLN A 119 21.23 4.39 15.15
C GLN A 119 19.78 4.77 14.82
N ARG A 120 19.44 6.06 14.87
CA ARG A 120 18.12 6.58 14.50
C ARG A 120 17.75 6.21 13.07
N LYS A 121 18.65 6.43 12.09
CA LYS A 121 18.42 6.02 10.69
C LYS A 121 18.19 4.52 10.53
N ARG A 122 18.87 3.71 11.35
CA ARG A 122 18.69 2.25 11.38
C ARG A 122 17.31 1.87 11.94
N LEU A 123 16.87 2.52 13.02
CA LEU A 123 15.53 2.34 13.61
C LEU A 123 14.41 2.82 12.65
N GLU A 124 14.56 4.01 12.05
CA GLU A 124 13.64 4.57 11.05
C GLU A 124 13.42 3.59 9.87
N GLU A 125 14.50 3.01 9.33
CA GLU A 125 14.42 2.04 8.23
C GLU A 125 13.79 0.71 8.67
N ARG A 126 13.98 0.27 9.92
CA ARG A 126 13.29 -0.91 10.49
C ARG A 126 11.78 -0.67 10.62
N VAL A 127 11.37 0.47 11.18
CA VAL A 127 9.96 0.88 11.27
C VAL A 127 9.33 0.95 9.87
N ARG A 128 9.99 1.62 8.92
CA ARG A 128 9.53 1.71 7.52
C ARG A 128 9.31 0.34 6.86
N ARG A 129 10.17 -0.65 7.13
CA ARG A 129 10.00 -2.02 6.62
C ARG A 129 8.80 -2.72 7.26
N MET A 130 8.64 -2.57 8.58
CA MET A 130 7.47 -3.08 9.30
C MET A 130 6.17 -2.48 8.75
N ASP A 131 6.13 -1.16 8.51
CA ASP A 131 4.96 -0.47 7.95
C ASP A 131 4.63 -0.91 6.52
N LEU A 132 5.65 -1.17 5.69
CA LEU A 132 5.43 -1.73 4.35
C LEU A 132 4.83 -3.15 4.42
N LEU A 133 5.26 -3.97 5.38
CA LEU A 133 4.68 -5.30 5.61
C LEU A 133 3.25 -5.22 6.17
N ARG A 134 2.96 -4.29 7.10
CA ARG A 134 1.61 -3.98 7.61
C ARG A 134 0.67 -3.57 6.47
N MET A 135 1.07 -2.61 5.64
CA MET A 135 0.31 -2.18 4.46
C MET A 135 0.04 -3.35 3.50
N ARG A 136 1.06 -4.18 3.24
CA ARG A 136 0.91 -5.39 2.41
C ARG A 136 -0.04 -6.41 3.03
N PHE A 137 0.01 -6.62 4.35
CA PHE A 137 -0.90 -7.49 5.09
C PHE A 137 -2.36 -7.00 4.96
N LEU A 138 -2.60 -5.72 5.24
CA LEU A 138 -3.94 -5.10 5.15
C LEU A 138 -4.54 -5.22 3.74
N VAL A 139 -3.75 -4.98 2.69
CA VAL A 139 -4.19 -5.13 1.29
C VAL A 139 -4.59 -6.57 0.98
N VAL A 140 -3.80 -7.57 1.39
CA VAL A 140 -4.14 -8.98 1.14
C VAL A 140 -5.38 -9.39 1.96
N TYR A 141 -5.47 -8.99 3.23
CA TYR A 141 -6.63 -9.24 4.09
C TYR A 141 -7.94 -8.68 3.49
N MET A 142 -7.92 -7.43 3.02
CA MET A 142 -9.06 -6.81 2.34
C MET A 142 -9.42 -7.55 1.05
N GLY A 143 -8.43 -8.02 0.29
CA GLY A 143 -8.65 -8.89 -0.88
C GLY A 143 -9.37 -10.20 -0.53
N CYS A 144 -8.98 -10.86 0.57
CA CYS A 144 -9.61 -12.10 1.05
C CYS A 144 -11.06 -11.87 1.50
N ILE A 145 -11.34 -10.74 2.18
CA ILE A 145 -12.71 -10.35 2.58
C ILE A 145 -13.56 -9.98 1.36
N ALA A 146 -13.00 -9.28 0.36
CA ALA A 146 -13.72 -8.95 -0.86
C ALA A 146 -14.10 -10.22 -1.64
N ALA A 147 -13.17 -11.16 -1.80
CA ALA A 147 -13.38 -12.43 -2.50
C ALA A 147 -14.42 -13.34 -1.81
N THR A 148 -14.54 -13.30 -0.48
CA THR A 148 -15.58 -14.03 0.26
C THR A 148 -16.97 -13.36 0.19
N ARG A 149 -17.06 -12.12 -0.29
CA ARG A 149 -18.33 -11.39 -0.49
C ARG A 149 -18.86 -11.43 -1.92
N THR A 150 -18.08 -11.92 -2.89
CA THR A 150 -18.54 -12.18 -4.26
C THR A 150 -19.11 -13.60 -4.38
N PRO A 151 -20.44 -13.78 -4.49
CA PRO A 151 -21.02 -15.10 -4.76
C PRO A 151 -20.66 -15.57 -6.17
N GLU A 152 -20.19 -16.81 -6.29
CA GLU A 152 -19.79 -17.44 -7.54
C GLU A 152 -20.91 -17.43 -8.58
N LYS A 153 -20.69 -16.79 -9.74
CA LYS A 153 -21.66 -16.83 -10.84
C LYS A 153 -21.10 -16.57 -12.25
N GLU A 154 -19.90 -17.05 -12.57
CA GLU A 154 -19.36 -16.87 -13.93
C GLU A 154 -18.49 -18.01 -14.50
N GLU A 155 -18.72 -19.27 -14.06
CA GLU A 155 -18.30 -20.45 -14.83
C GLU A 155 -19.43 -20.93 -15.77
N LYS A 156 -19.59 -20.31 -16.96
CA LYS A 156 -20.24 -20.86 -18.20
C LYS A 156 -20.51 -19.80 -19.29
N SER A 157 -19.51 -19.03 -19.71
CA SER A 157 -19.70 -18.08 -20.85
C SER A 157 -18.42 -17.70 -21.58
N LEU A 158 -17.61 -18.70 -21.96
CA LEU A 158 -16.42 -18.49 -22.82
C LEU A 158 -16.31 -19.50 -23.98
N GLU A 159 -17.45 -19.97 -24.49
CA GLU A 159 -17.50 -20.81 -25.70
C GLU A 159 -18.71 -20.44 -26.60
N LYS A 160 -18.66 -19.24 -27.19
CA LYS A 160 -19.31 -18.88 -28.47
C LYS A 160 -19.06 -17.42 -28.84
N LEU A 161 -18.18 -17.19 -29.81
CA LEU A 161 -18.27 -16.08 -30.78
C LEU A 161 -17.23 -16.29 -31.90
N HIS A 162 -17.68 -16.85 -33.03
CA HIS A 162 -16.89 -16.89 -34.26
C HIS A 162 -17.12 -15.60 -35.07
N ILE A 163 -16.04 -14.81 -35.23
CA ILE A 163 -15.46 -14.32 -36.49
C ILE A 163 -16.41 -13.86 -37.64
N PRO A 164 -16.13 -12.68 -38.22
CA PRO A 164 -16.22 -12.47 -39.67
C PRO A 164 -14.87 -12.03 -40.32
N LYS A 165 -14.22 -13.01 -40.96
CA LYS A 165 -13.40 -13.03 -42.19
C LYS A 165 -12.73 -11.74 -42.72
N ALA A 166 -11.40 -11.81 -42.86
CA ALA A 166 -10.61 -11.13 -43.90
C ALA A 166 -9.73 -12.16 -44.66
N PRO A 167 -9.31 -11.93 -45.92
CA PRO A 167 -8.73 -12.97 -46.79
C PRO A 167 -7.19 -13.01 -46.78
N GLY A 168 -6.60 -14.20 -46.98
CA GLY A 168 -5.15 -14.36 -47.20
C GLY A 168 -4.57 -15.70 -46.72
N ARG A 169 -4.56 -16.71 -47.60
CA ARG A 169 -3.79 -17.98 -47.51
C ARG A 169 -3.09 -18.17 -48.87
N PRO A 170 -2.02 -18.98 -49.04
CA PRO A 170 -2.07 -20.43 -48.78
C PRO A 170 -0.72 -21.00 -48.21
N PRO A 171 -0.32 -22.27 -48.41
CA PRO A 171 -0.29 -23.30 -47.35
C PRO A 171 1.15 -23.84 -47.09
N ILE A 172 1.46 -24.89 -46.31
CA ILE A 172 0.77 -26.16 -45.99
C ILE A 172 1.00 -26.57 -44.50
N LEU A 173 0.95 -27.80 -43.95
CA LEU A 173 0.98 -29.19 -44.48
C LEU A 173 -0.06 -30.12 -43.78
N HIS A 174 0.35 -31.32 -43.36
CA HIS A 174 -0.41 -32.49 -42.87
C HIS A 174 0.18 -32.94 -41.50
N ALA A 175 -0.42 -33.80 -40.65
CA ALA A 175 -1.35 -34.94 -40.84
C ALA A 175 -2.16 -35.22 -39.51
N VAL A 176 -2.91 -36.33 -39.26
CA VAL A 176 -3.23 -37.54 -40.04
C VAL A 176 -4.71 -38.00 -39.87
N THR A 177 -5.03 -38.89 -38.92
CA THR A 177 -6.26 -39.71 -38.73
C THR A 177 -6.44 -40.08 -37.23
N GLU A 178 -7.46 -40.76 -36.69
CA GLU A 178 -8.69 -41.46 -37.16
C GLU A 178 -9.66 -41.56 -35.93
N GLY A 179 -10.98 -41.39 -36.01
CA GLY A 179 -11.94 -42.43 -36.38
C GLY A 179 -13.07 -42.59 -35.31
N HIS A 180 -14.19 -43.25 -35.69
CA HIS A 180 -15.34 -43.72 -34.87
C HIS A 180 -16.67 -42.90 -34.79
N ALA A 181 -17.63 -43.35 -35.62
CA ALA A 181 -19.02 -43.71 -35.29
C ALA A 181 -20.14 -42.64 -35.08
N ARG A 182 -20.79 -42.29 -36.21
CA ARG A 182 -22.25 -42.17 -36.46
C ARG A 182 -23.25 -42.15 -35.28
N ARG A 183 -24.15 -41.14 -35.28
CA ARG A 183 -25.60 -41.30 -35.60
C ARG A 183 -26.25 -39.97 -36.01
N VAL A 184 -27.42 -40.03 -36.66
CA VAL A 184 -28.06 -38.94 -37.45
C VAL A 184 -29.49 -38.62 -36.91
N PRO A 185 -30.34 -37.72 -37.48
CA PRO A 185 -30.85 -36.55 -36.78
C PRO A 185 -32.38 -36.59 -36.55
N LEU A 186 -33.05 -35.42 -36.60
CA LEU A 186 -34.48 -35.12 -36.38
C LEU A 186 -34.79 -34.79 -34.90
N ARG A 187 -35.73 -33.89 -34.56
CA ARG A 187 -36.84 -33.32 -35.36
C ARG A 187 -37.13 -31.87 -34.96
N ARG A 188 -37.49 -31.05 -35.95
CA ARG A 188 -37.92 -29.64 -35.80
C ARG A 188 -39.35 -29.60 -35.27
N LEU A 189 -39.62 -28.82 -34.22
CA LEU A 189 -40.98 -28.42 -33.85
C LEU A 189 -41.02 -26.90 -33.72
N THR A 190 -41.86 -26.29 -34.54
CA THR A 190 -42.10 -24.85 -34.61
C THR A 190 -43.38 -24.51 -33.88
N THR A 191 -43.40 -23.44 -33.10
CA THR A 191 -44.63 -22.66 -32.87
C THR A 191 -44.25 -21.24 -32.46
N GLN A 192 -44.89 -20.26 -33.10
CA GLN A 192 -44.81 -18.86 -32.70
C GLN A 192 -45.96 -18.54 -31.73
N ALA A 193 -45.66 -17.79 -30.67
CA ALA A 193 -46.54 -16.82 -30.02
C ALA A 193 -45.61 -15.92 -29.17
N MET A 194 -45.28 -14.71 -29.64
CA MET A 194 -46.07 -13.49 -29.46
C MET A 194 -46.09 -13.03 -28.00
N GLY A 195 -45.26 -12.04 -27.68
CA GLY A 195 -45.01 -11.57 -26.31
C GLY A 195 -43.85 -10.58 -26.20
N HIS A 196 -43.77 -9.61 -27.13
CA HIS A 196 -42.85 -8.49 -27.02
C HIS A 196 -43.27 -7.59 -25.86
N ASN A 197 -42.38 -7.43 -24.87
CA ASN A 197 -42.45 -6.35 -23.90
C ASN A 197 -41.03 -5.87 -23.60
N ASP A 198 -40.48 -5.12 -24.56
CA ASP A 198 -39.25 -4.35 -24.35
C ASP A 198 -39.55 -3.22 -23.36
N HIS A 199 -39.28 -3.40 -22.06
CA HIS A 199 -38.99 -2.32 -21.09
C HIS A 199 -38.65 -2.82 -19.66
N VAL A 200 -37.75 -3.80 -19.49
CA VAL A 200 -36.91 -3.85 -18.27
C VAL A 200 -35.49 -4.25 -18.64
N GLY A 201 -34.60 -3.27 -18.80
CA GLY A 201 -33.17 -3.54 -18.95
C GLY A 201 -32.63 -4.19 -17.67
N SER A 202 -32.01 -5.37 -17.79
CA SER A 202 -31.40 -6.05 -16.64
C SER A 202 -30.36 -5.13 -15.97
N PRO A 203 -30.42 -4.89 -14.65
CA PRO A 203 -29.60 -3.87 -13.98
C PRO A 203 -28.08 -4.14 -14.04
N GLN A 204 -27.69 -5.37 -14.40
CA GLN A 204 -26.29 -5.83 -14.39
C GLN A 204 -25.43 -5.34 -15.57
N ARG A 205 -26.03 -4.77 -16.65
CA ARG A 205 -25.26 -4.31 -17.84
C ARG A 205 -24.83 -2.84 -17.81
N MET A 206 -25.35 -2.03 -16.89
CA MET A 206 -25.22 -0.57 -16.94
C MET A 206 -24.11 -0.03 -16.02
N GLY A 207 -23.56 -0.87 -15.13
CA GLY A 207 -22.47 -0.53 -14.21
C GLY A 207 -22.77 0.71 -13.35
N TRP A 208 -21.70 1.43 -12.96
CA TRP A 208 -21.80 2.68 -12.20
C TRP A 208 -22.62 3.78 -12.92
N ALA A 209 -22.63 3.79 -14.26
CA ALA A 209 -23.41 4.75 -15.04
C ALA A 209 -24.93 4.54 -14.86
N GLY A 210 -25.39 3.29 -14.75
CA GLY A 210 -26.78 2.97 -14.41
C GLY A 210 -27.15 3.40 -13.00
N VAL A 211 -26.28 3.15 -12.02
CA VAL A 211 -26.50 3.56 -10.62
C VAL A 211 -26.61 5.08 -10.50
N VAL A 212 -25.81 5.84 -11.25
CA VAL A 212 -25.91 7.31 -11.30
C VAL A 212 -27.22 7.76 -11.96
N ALA A 213 -27.62 7.15 -13.08
CA ALA A 213 -28.88 7.47 -13.74
C ALA A 213 -30.12 7.15 -12.87
N GLU A 214 -30.07 6.06 -12.09
CA GLU A 214 -31.13 5.65 -11.16
C GLU A 214 -31.17 6.55 -9.90
N LEU A 215 -30.00 7.00 -9.41
CA LEU A 215 -29.91 8.03 -8.37
C LEU A 215 -30.49 9.38 -8.84
N GLN A 216 -30.17 9.81 -10.06
CA GLN A 216 -30.70 11.04 -10.65
C GLN A 216 -32.22 10.97 -10.88
N ASN A 217 -32.74 9.82 -11.32
CA ASN A 217 -34.18 9.59 -11.48
C ASN A 217 -34.88 9.21 -10.14
N SER A 218 -34.19 9.26 -9.00
CA SER A 218 -34.78 8.83 -7.74
C SER A 218 -35.90 9.77 -7.27
N PRO A 219 -37.13 9.27 -7.01
CA PRO A 219 -38.21 10.09 -6.47
C PRO A 219 -37.93 10.55 -5.03
N LEU A 220 -37.00 9.91 -4.32
CA LEU A 220 -36.54 10.34 -2.99
C LEU A 220 -35.67 11.61 -3.06
N MET A 221 -34.86 11.76 -4.12
CA MET A 221 -34.08 12.97 -4.35
C MET A 221 -35.02 14.16 -4.66
N HIS A 222 -35.97 13.96 -5.57
CA HIS A 222 -36.99 14.96 -5.92
C HIS A 222 -37.82 15.41 -4.71
N LYS A 223 -38.21 14.48 -3.82
CA LYS A 223 -38.89 14.81 -2.55
C LYS A 223 -38.03 15.70 -1.64
N ARG A 224 -36.70 15.50 -1.59
CA ARG A 224 -35.80 16.36 -0.80
C ARG A 224 -35.72 17.77 -1.40
N HIS A 225 -35.53 17.90 -2.71
CA HIS A 225 -35.52 19.22 -3.37
C HIS A 225 -36.83 19.98 -3.15
N ALA A 226 -37.98 19.34 -3.37
CA ALA A 226 -39.29 19.95 -3.10
C ALA A 226 -39.49 20.32 -1.62
N SER A 227 -38.96 19.53 -0.67
CA SER A 227 -39.01 19.87 0.77
C SER A 227 -38.13 21.06 1.14
N ILE A 228 -37.00 21.25 0.44
CA ILE A 228 -36.10 22.40 0.65
C ILE A 228 -36.71 23.66 0.03
N GLU A 229 -37.23 23.58 -1.20
CA GLU A 229 -37.89 24.70 -1.87
C GLU A 229 -39.13 25.18 -1.10
N SER A 230 -39.96 24.27 -0.58
CA SER A 230 -41.12 24.63 0.25
C SER A 230 -40.76 25.11 1.66
N ALA A 231 -39.59 24.73 2.20
CA ALA A 231 -39.07 25.31 3.44
C ALA A 231 -38.51 26.73 3.21
N MET A 232 -37.78 26.94 2.11
CA MET A 232 -37.23 28.25 1.73
C MET A 232 -38.33 29.26 1.37
N GLY A 233 -39.35 28.83 0.61
CA GLY A 233 -40.51 29.67 0.26
C GLY A 233 -41.45 29.99 1.43
N LYS A 234 -41.18 29.47 2.63
CA LYS A 234 -41.95 29.72 3.86
C LYS A 234 -41.12 30.43 4.95
N ALA A 235 -39.90 30.82 4.62
CA ALA A 235 -38.95 31.53 5.48
C ALA A 235 -38.66 32.97 5.03
N GLY A 236 -39.52 33.50 4.13
CA GLY A 236 -39.63 34.91 3.75
C GLY A 236 -41.09 35.36 3.87
#